data_AF-A0A920PR15-F1
#
_entry.id   AF-A0A920PR15-F1
#
_cell.length_a   1.000
_cell.length_b   1.000
_cell.length_c   1.000
_cell.angle_alpha   90.00
_cell.angle_beta   90.00
_cell.angle_gamma   90.00
#
_symmetry.space_group_name_H-M   'P 1'
#
loop_
_entity.id
_entity.type
_entity.pdbx_description
1 polymer ?
#
loop_
_entity_poly.entity_id
_entity_poly.type
_entity_poly.pdbx_seq_one_letter_code
_entity_poly.pdbx_strand_id
1 'polypeptide(L)'
;MRKFELEKFGGVILSDTVGFVSDLPHALVDAFHSTLEEVTSSRLLLHVIDSSESDVEERIAHVEGVLFEIGAEKGPRLKVYNKSDLEADDEFGIPKRAHFDPGIRVSAKTGKGYNDFVR
;
A
#
# COMPACT_ATOMS: atom_id res chain seq x y z
N MET A 1 -7.93 14.58 1.91
CA MET A 1 -8.75 13.64 2.69
C MET A 1 -10.15 13.49 2.11
N ARG A 2 -10.72 12.28 2.11
CA ARG A 2 -12.10 11.98 1.69
C ARG A 2 -12.79 11.14 2.75
N LYS A 3 -14.09 11.37 2.96
CA LYS A 3 -14.91 10.57 3.89
C LYS A 3 -15.57 9.42 3.13
N PHE A 4 -15.54 8.23 3.72
CA PHE A 4 -16.26 7.05 3.25
C PHE A 4 -17.07 6.45 4.40
N GLU A 5 -18.11 5.69 4.08
CA GLU A 5 -18.85 4.87 5.05
C GLU A 5 -18.56 3.40 4.73
N LEU A 6 -18.07 2.66 5.72
CA LEU A 6 -17.85 1.22 5.62
C LEU A 6 -18.91 0.49 6.45
N GLU A 7 -19.53 -0.56 5.91
CA GLU A 7 -20.66 -1.26 6.53
C GLU A 7 -20.40 -1.69 7.99
N LYS A 8 -19.18 -2.14 8.30
CA LYS A 8 -18.81 -2.64 9.64
C LYS A 8 -18.10 -1.63 10.53
N PHE A 9 -17.55 -0.56 9.96
CA PHE A 9 -16.67 0.38 10.67
C PHE A 9 -17.21 1.81 10.73
N GLY A 10 -18.33 2.10 10.05
CA GLY A 10 -18.92 3.43 9.97
C GLY A 10 -18.06 4.41 9.17
N GLY A 11 -18.09 5.67 9.56
CA GLY A 11 -17.40 6.75 8.88
C GLY A 11 -15.87 6.64 9.01
N VAL A 12 -15.18 6.50 7.88
CA VAL A 12 -13.72 6.51 7.79
C VAL A 12 -13.23 7.72 6.99
N ILE A 13 -12.03 8.20 7.33
CA ILE A 13 -11.33 9.24 6.58
C ILE A 13 -10.15 8.60 5.87
N LEU A 14 -10.14 8.70 4.55
CA LEU A 14 -9.00 8.30 3.72
C LEU A 14 -8.16 9.54 3.41
N SER A 15 -6.88 9.51 3.77
CA SER A 15 -5.91 10.48 3.27
C SER A 15 -5.10 9.85 2.15
N ASP A 16 -4.92 10.61 1.07
CA ASP A 16 -4.10 10.21 -0.07
C ASP A 16 -2.73 10.86 0.13
N THR A 17 -1.73 10.04 0.46
CA THR A 17 -0.38 10.52 0.74
C THR A 17 0.39 10.66 -0.57
N VAL A 18 1.41 11.51 -0.57
CA VAL A 18 2.36 11.54 -1.68
C VAL A 18 3.01 10.16 -1.81
N GLY A 19 3.09 9.63 -3.03
CA GLY A 19 3.75 8.35 -3.28
C GLY A 19 5.23 8.43 -2.93
N PHE A 20 5.78 7.32 -2.43
CA PHE A 20 7.22 7.22 -2.21
C PHE A 20 7.93 7.24 -3.57
N VAL A 21 8.80 8.23 -3.76
CA VAL A 21 9.70 8.28 -4.91
C VAL A 21 10.97 7.52 -4.51
N SER A 22 11.49 6.67 -5.39
CA SER A 22 12.81 6.06 -5.20
C SER A 22 13.86 7.14 -4.95
N ASP A 23 14.83 6.87 -4.09
CA ASP A 23 15.92 7.80 -3.74
C ASP A 23 15.42 9.16 -3.22
N LEU A 24 14.44 9.16 -2.31
CA LEU A 24 14.09 10.38 -1.58
C LEU A 24 15.36 10.93 -0.91
N PRO A 25 15.82 12.13 -1.28
CA PRO A 25 16.96 12.73 -0.61
C PRO A 25 16.67 12.80 0.89
N HIS A 26 17.64 12.51 1.76
CA HIS A 26 17.43 12.56 3.21
C HIS A 26 16.85 13.92 3.66
N ALA A 27 17.27 15.02 3.01
CA ALA A 27 16.71 16.35 3.23
C ALA A 27 15.21 16.48 2.90
N LEU A 28 14.71 15.68 1.96
CA LEU A 28 13.28 15.59 1.65
C LEU A 28 12.57 14.76 2.72
N VAL A 29 13.16 13.64 3.18
CA VAL A 29 12.61 12.84 4.29
C VAL A 29 12.41 13.70 5.54
N ASP A 30 13.38 14.54 5.89
CA ASP A 30 13.28 15.50 7.00
C ASP A 30 12.16 16.53 6.79
N ALA A 31 12.03 17.06 5.58
CA ALA A 31 10.96 18.00 5.23
C ALA A 31 9.57 17.33 5.32
N PHE A 32 9.48 16.05 4.90
CA PHE A 32 8.26 15.26 4.94
C PHE A 32 7.92 14.76 6.35
N HIS A 33 8.89 14.58 7.24
CA HIS A 33 8.67 14.17 8.63
C HIS A 33 7.65 15.06 9.34
N SER A 34 7.64 16.36 9.05
CA SER A 34 6.66 17.31 9.58
C SER A 34 5.25 17.16 8.99
N THR A 35 5.13 16.60 7.78
CA THR A 35 3.86 16.41 7.04
C THR A 35 3.34 14.97 7.07
N LEU A 36 4.13 14.02 7.56
CA LEU A 36 3.79 12.60 7.66
C LEU A 36 3.17 12.24 9.03
N GLU A 37 2.78 13.23 9.83
CA GLU A 37 1.97 13.01 11.04
C GLU A 37 0.68 12.24 10.75
N GLU A 38 0.09 12.40 9.57
CA GLU A 38 -1.09 11.64 9.16
C GLU A 38 -0.79 10.14 9.04
N VAL A 39 0.44 9.79 8.63
CA VAL A 39 0.88 8.40 8.50
C VAL A 39 1.09 7.78 9.88
N THR A 40 1.83 8.46 10.75
CA THR A 40 2.13 7.96 12.12
C THR A 40 0.91 7.96 13.03
N SER A 41 -0.07 8.84 12.81
CA SER A 41 -1.33 8.88 13.56
C SER A 41 -2.45 8.00 12.99
N SER A 42 -2.23 7.36 11.83
CA SER A 42 -3.23 6.51 11.19
C SER A 42 -3.51 5.24 12.00
N ARG A 43 -4.78 4.79 12.01
CA ARG A 43 -5.15 3.49 12.60
C ARG A 43 -4.82 2.31 11.69
N LEU A 44 -4.69 2.56 10.40
CA LEU A 44 -4.38 1.58 9.36
C LEU A 44 -3.66 2.29 8.23
N LEU A 45 -2.52 1.73 7.83
CA LEU A 45 -1.76 2.17 6.66
C LEU A 45 -2.00 1.17 5.53
N LEU A 46 -2.42 1.69 4.37
CA LEU A 46 -2.56 0.91 3.15
C LEU A 46 -1.29 1.06 2.31
N HIS A 47 -0.49 0.00 2.25
CA HIS A 47 0.70 -0.01 1.41
C HIS A 47 0.29 -0.48 0.01
N VAL A 48 -0.01 0.48 -0.87
CA VAL A 48 -0.40 0.20 -2.27
C VAL A 48 0.85 -0.10 -3.09
N ILE A 49 0.91 -1.32 -3.62
CA ILE A 49 2.07 -1.89 -4.29
C ILE A 49 1.72 -2.15 -5.75
N ASP A 50 2.57 -1.76 -6.69
CA ASP A 50 2.45 -2.21 -8.07
C ASP A 50 2.92 -3.67 -8.19
N SER A 51 1.96 -4.57 -8.31
CA SER A 51 2.25 -6.02 -8.37
C SER A 51 2.79 -6.50 -9.72
N SER A 52 2.76 -5.66 -10.75
CA SER A 52 3.22 -6.01 -12.09
C SER A 52 4.73 -5.85 -12.30
N GLU A 53 5.41 -5.12 -11.41
CA GLU A 53 6.82 -4.76 -11.55
C GLU A 53 7.76 -5.89 -11.09
N SER A 54 8.82 -6.21 -11.84
CA SER A 54 9.75 -7.30 -11.50
C SER A 54 10.47 -7.11 -10.16
N ASP A 55 10.74 -5.86 -9.77
CA ASP A 55 11.48 -5.40 -8.59
C ASP A 55 10.58 -5.10 -7.37
N VAL A 56 9.37 -5.67 -7.33
CA VAL A 56 8.38 -5.37 -6.28
C VAL A 56 8.90 -5.54 -4.85
N GLU A 57 9.71 -6.57 -4.58
CA GLU A 57 10.22 -6.86 -3.24
C GLU A 57 11.21 -5.79 -2.77
N GLU A 58 12.06 -5.31 -3.67
CA GLU A 58 13.02 -4.24 -3.41
C GLU A 58 12.28 -2.93 -3.12
N ARG A 59 11.23 -2.63 -3.88
CA ARG A 59 10.40 -1.43 -3.64
C ARG A 59 9.63 -1.50 -2.33
N ILE A 60 9.07 -2.65 -2.00
CA ILE A 60 8.45 -2.87 -0.68
C ILE A 60 9.48 -2.61 0.41
N ALA A 61 10.67 -3.22 0.32
CA ALA A 61 11.72 -3.04 1.32
C ALA A 61 12.15 -1.57 1.47
N HIS A 62 12.25 -0.84 0.37
CA HIS A 62 12.58 0.59 0.39
C HIS A 62 11.50 1.42 1.10
N VAL A 63 10.22 1.21 0.77
CA VAL A 63 9.10 1.90 1.46
C VAL A 63 9.07 1.56 2.94
N GLU A 64 9.27 0.29 3.30
CA GLU A 64 9.34 -0.13 4.71
C GLU A 64 10.52 0.52 5.45
N GLY A 65 11.64 0.75 4.77
CA GLY A 65 12.77 1.51 5.31
C GLY A 65 12.40 2.96 5.62
N VAL A 66 11.74 3.66 4.70
CA VAL A 66 11.29 5.03 4.94
C VAL A 66 10.24 5.09 6.07
N LEU A 67 9.31 4.14 6.11
CA LEU A 67 8.32 4.05 7.20
C LEU A 67 9.00 3.84 8.57
N PHE A 68 10.10 3.09 8.61
CA PHE A 68 10.90 2.93 9.82
C PHE A 68 11.60 4.24 10.23
N GLU A 69 12.20 4.96 9.28
CA GLU A 69 12.89 6.23 9.53
C GLU A 69 11.96 7.32 10.11
N ILE A 70 10.70 7.34 9.67
CA ILE A 70 9.69 8.31 10.14
C ILE A 70 8.92 7.85 11.40
N GLY A 71 9.25 6.68 11.95
CA GLY A 71 8.58 6.13 13.14
C GLY A 71 7.15 5.62 12.91
N ALA A 72 6.82 5.22 11.69
CA ALA A 72 5.52 4.66 11.30
C ALA A 72 5.50 3.12 11.26
N GLU A 73 6.46 2.45 11.92
CA GLU A 73 6.65 1.00 11.85
C GLU A 73 5.66 0.20 12.72
N LYS A 74 5.03 0.84 13.72
CA LYS A 74 4.24 0.18 14.77
C LYS A 74 2.73 0.06 14.49
N GLY A 75 2.25 0.56 13.36
CA GLY A 75 0.83 0.56 13.00
C GLY A 75 0.36 -0.72 12.28
N PRO A 76 -0.95 -1.06 12.34
CA PRO A 76 -1.54 -2.04 11.43
C PRO A 76 -1.29 -1.63 9.97
N ARG A 77 -0.84 -2.59 9.16
CA ARG A 77 -0.52 -2.40 7.75
C ARG A 77 -1.22 -3.44 6.90
N LEU A 78 -1.80 -2.99 5.80
CA LEU A 78 -2.38 -3.86 4.79
C LEU A 78 -1.67 -3.62 3.46
N LYS A 79 -1.00 -4.65 2.96
CA LYS A 79 -0.43 -4.66 1.61
C LYS A 79 -1.57 -4.80 0.60
N VAL A 80 -1.64 -3.87 -0.33
CA VAL A 80 -2.62 -3.82 -1.41
C VAL A 80 -1.87 -3.93 -2.73
N TYR A 81 -1.81 -5.14 -3.28
CA TYR A 81 -1.20 -5.45 -4.57
C TYR A 81 -2.11 -4.95 -5.69
N ASN A 82 -1.88 -3.72 -6.12
CA ASN A 82 -2.58 -3.09 -7.21
C ASN A 82 -2.03 -3.55 -8.57
N LYS A 83 -2.78 -3.30 -9.63
CA LYS A 83 -2.50 -3.73 -11.01
C LYS A 83 -2.46 -5.25 -11.20
N SER A 84 -3.22 -5.99 -10.39
CA SER A 84 -3.38 -7.46 -10.54
C SER A 84 -4.02 -7.90 -11.87
N ASP A 85 -4.50 -6.97 -12.69
CA ASP A 85 -4.89 -7.21 -14.08
C ASP A 85 -3.69 -7.40 -15.04
N LEU A 86 -2.48 -7.02 -14.60
CA LEU A 86 -1.23 -7.12 -15.35
C LEU A 86 -0.30 -8.21 -14.81
N GLU A 87 -0.66 -8.88 -13.71
CA GLU A 87 0.12 -9.99 -13.18
C GLU A 87 0.09 -11.18 -14.16
N ALA A 88 1.24 -11.79 -14.37
CA ALA A 88 1.31 -13.06 -15.08
C ALA A 88 0.84 -14.18 -14.15
N ASP A 89 -0.11 -14.97 -14.64
CA ASP A 89 -0.51 -16.20 -13.99
C ASP A 89 0.58 -17.27 -14.12
N ASP A 90 0.62 -18.20 -13.17
CA ASP A 90 1.37 -19.43 -13.26
C ASP A 90 0.64 -20.46 -14.15
N GLU A 91 1.19 -21.67 -14.23
CA GLU A 91 0.61 -22.76 -15.04
C GLU A 91 -0.77 -23.24 -14.55
N PHE A 92 -1.19 -22.83 -13.34
CA PHE A 92 -2.48 -23.16 -12.73
C PHE A 92 -3.47 -21.98 -12.74
N GLY A 93 -3.13 -20.86 -13.37
CA GLY A 93 -3.99 -19.67 -13.40
C GLY A 93 -3.95 -18.87 -12.09
N ILE A 94 -2.95 -19.09 -11.25
CA ILE A 94 -2.75 -18.37 -9.99
C ILE A 94 -1.72 -17.27 -10.26
N PRO A 95 -1.95 -16.01 -9.82
CA PRO A 95 -0.93 -14.98 -9.93
C PRO A 95 0.37 -15.46 -9.28
N LYS A 96 1.50 -15.44 -10.02
CA LYS A 96 2.77 -16.03 -9.56
C LYS A 96 3.22 -15.57 -8.16
N ARG A 97 2.81 -14.36 -7.77
CA ARG A 97 3.14 -13.74 -6.48
C ARG A 97 2.16 -14.04 -5.36
N ALA A 98 1.05 -14.75 -5.64
CA ALA A 98 0.04 -15.12 -4.66
C ALA A 98 0.56 -16.00 -3.52
N HIS A 99 1.60 -16.79 -3.78
CA HIS A 99 2.11 -17.76 -2.83
C HIS A 99 3.10 -17.18 -1.81
N PHE A 100 3.64 -15.97 -2.03
CA PHE A 100 4.83 -15.52 -1.34
C PHE A 100 4.59 -14.43 -0.27
N ASP A 101 3.50 -13.65 -0.36
CA ASP A 101 3.28 -12.53 0.56
C ASP A 101 1.77 -12.28 0.81
N PRO A 102 1.31 -12.28 2.07
CA PRO A 102 -0.08 -12.01 2.41
C PRO A 102 -0.48 -10.56 2.09
N GLY A 103 -1.63 -10.40 1.47
CA GLY A 103 -2.22 -9.10 1.16
C GLY A 103 -3.40 -9.23 0.22
N ILE A 104 -4.04 -8.10 -0.09
CA ILE A 104 -5.21 -8.06 -0.97
C ILE A 104 -4.76 -7.67 -2.37
N ARG A 105 -5.20 -8.43 -3.36
CA ARG A 105 -4.95 -8.14 -4.77
C ARG A 105 -6.11 -7.39 -5.36
N VAL A 106 -5.82 -6.23 -5.93
CA VAL A 106 -6.83 -5.38 -6.57
C VAL A 106 -6.34 -4.92 -7.93
N SER A 107 -7.28 -4.50 -8.75
CA SER A 107 -6.98 -3.66 -9.90
C SER A 107 -7.83 -2.41 -9.75
N ALA A 108 -7.21 -1.32 -9.32
CA ALA A 108 -7.89 -0.03 -9.21
C ALA A 108 -8.47 0.43 -10.56
N LYS A 109 -7.89 -0.04 -11.68
CA LYS A 109 -8.33 0.25 -13.04
C LYS A 109 -9.61 -0.51 -13.43
N THR A 110 -9.68 -1.80 -13.10
CA THR A 110 -10.79 -2.66 -13.55
C THR A 110 -11.84 -2.91 -12.47
N GLY A 111 -11.53 -2.63 -11.20
CA GLY A 111 -12.37 -2.95 -10.05
C GLY A 111 -12.22 -4.40 -9.55
N LYS A 112 -11.37 -5.23 -10.18
CA LYS A 112 -11.07 -6.61 -9.71
C LYS A 112 -10.56 -6.57 -8.26
N GLY A 113 -11.03 -7.48 -7.41
CA GLY A 113 -10.60 -7.61 -6.01
C GLY A 113 -11.18 -6.57 -5.04
N TYR A 114 -12.02 -5.63 -5.52
CA TYR A 114 -12.60 -4.59 -4.67
C TYR A 114 -13.46 -5.15 -3.52
N ASN A 115 -14.24 -6.21 -3.77
CA ASN A 115 -15.09 -6.81 -2.75
C ASN A 115 -14.29 -7.48 -1.63
N ASP A 116 -13.09 -7.97 -1.93
CA ASP A 116 -12.20 -8.55 -0.91
C ASP A 116 -11.56 -7.46 -0.06
N PHE A 117 -11.35 -6.27 -0.65
CA PHE A 117 -10.78 -5.10 0.03
C PHE A 117 -11.75 -4.41 1.00
N VAL A 118 -13.05 -4.40 0.71
CA VAL A 118 -14.06 -3.63 1.48
C VAL A 118 -14.75 -4.46 2.59
N ARG A 119 -14.39 -5.74 2.76
CA ARG A 119 -15.00 -6.67 3.72
C ARG A 119 -14.44 -6.60 5.14
#